data_AF-A0A7X0F1J1-F1
#
_entry.id   AF-A0A7X0F1J1-F1
#
_cell.length_a   1.000
_cell.length_b   1.000
_cell.length_c   1.000
_cell.angle_alpha   90.00
_cell.angle_beta   90.00
_cell.angle_gamma   90.00
#
_symmetry.space_group_name_H-M   'P 1'
#
loop_
_entity.id
_entity.type
_entity.pdbx_description
1 polymer ?
#
loop_
_entity_poly.entity_id
_entity_poly.type
_entity_poly.pdbx_seq_one_letter_code
_entity_poly.pdbx_strand_id
1 'polypeptide(L)'
;MATKSYPYSAFLRGPGQVLPSLDNADVILERRDDENLILMRAERFEAGVAGLRIAARALAIVARRNSELAEEVLAEELPWVAWLPETERAGCVRELLGHLMAGADTGELLPFARALASWRSTAIVWSDPHLARDLQGPFAGDGPDVPRPGGRS
;
A
#
# COMPACT_ATOMS: atom_id res chain seq x y z
N MET A 1 -16.39 -6.83 -5.20
CA MET A 1 -16.81 -6.77 -6.62
C MET A 1 -16.64 -8.16 -7.20
N ALA A 2 -17.59 -8.66 -7.99
CA ALA A 2 -17.43 -9.96 -8.63
C ALA A 2 -16.35 -9.85 -9.71
N THR A 3 -15.42 -10.81 -9.73
CA THR A 3 -14.39 -10.91 -10.76
C THR A 3 -14.55 -12.23 -11.52
N LYS A 4 -14.15 -12.24 -12.80
CA LYS A 4 -14.04 -13.45 -13.61
C LYS A 4 -12.67 -13.49 -14.29
N SER A 5 -12.01 -14.64 -14.22
CA SER A 5 -10.71 -14.85 -14.87
C SER A 5 -10.85 -15.48 -16.24
N TYR A 6 -10.03 -15.02 -17.19
CA TYR A 6 -9.86 -15.62 -18.51
C TYR A 6 -8.38 -15.62 -18.89
N PRO A 7 -7.88 -16.62 -19.61
CA PRO A 7 -6.55 -16.54 -20.22
C PRO A 7 -6.48 -15.34 -21.17
N TYR A 8 -5.38 -14.58 -21.12
CA TYR A 8 -5.15 -13.44 -22.03
C TYR A 8 -5.26 -13.85 -23.51
N SER A 9 -4.81 -15.07 -23.84
CA SER A 9 -4.92 -15.62 -25.19
C SER A 9 -6.36 -15.87 -25.64
N ALA A 10 -7.29 -16.15 -24.72
CA ALA A 10 -8.71 -16.31 -25.03
C ALA A 10 -9.33 -14.97 -25.41
N PHE A 11 -8.96 -13.90 -24.71
CA PHE A 11 -9.39 -12.54 -25.04
C PHE A 11 -8.92 -12.11 -26.43
N LEU A 12 -7.65 -12.36 -26.77
CA LEU A 12 -7.11 -12.02 -28.10
C LEU A 12 -7.80 -12.76 -29.24
N ARG A 13 -8.20 -14.03 -29.02
CA ARG A 13 -8.85 -14.85 -30.06
C ARG A 13 -10.33 -14.51 -30.25
N GLY A 14 -11.01 -14.09 -29.19
CA GLY A 14 -12.46 -13.86 -29.24
C GLY A 14 -12.95 -12.91 -28.15
N PRO A 15 -12.74 -11.58 -28.30
CA PRO A 15 -13.18 -10.59 -27.32
C PRO A 15 -14.68 -10.67 -27.02
N GLY A 16 -15.51 -11.02 -28.01
CA GLY A 16 -16.96 -11.16 -27.88
C GLY A 16 -17.41 -12.25 -26.89
N GLN A 17 -16.54 -13.18 -26.50
CA GLN A 17 -16.83 -14.18 -25.47
C GLN A 17 -16.50 -13.69 -24.05
N VAL A 18 -15.67 -12.65 -23.94
CA VAL A 18 -15.16 -12.12 -22.68
C VAL A 18 -15.88 -10.83 -22.29
N LEU A 19 -16.07 -9.91 -23.24
CA LEU A 19 -16.67 -8.60 -22.98
C LEU A 19 -18.08 -8.64 -22.36
N PRO A 20 -18.99 -9.58 -22.69
CA PRO A 20 -20.30 -9.67 -22.03
C PRO A 20 -20.21 -9.92 -20.52
N SER A 21 -19.11 -10.49 -20.01
CA SER A 21 -18.91 -10.65 -18.56
C SER A 21 -18.78 -9.30 -17.84
N LEU A 22 -18.37 -8.23 -18.54
CA LEU A 22 -18.25 -6.88 -17.98
C LEU A 22 -19.59 -6.26 -17.57
N ASP A 23 -20.72 -6.82 -17.99
CA ASP A 23 -22.04 -6.37 -17.55
C ASP A 23 -22.23 -6.57 -16.05
N ASN A 24 -21.65 -7.64 -15.49
CA ASN A 24 -21.91 -8.07 -14.11
C ASN A 24 -20.65 -8.32 -13.27
N ALA A 25 -19.45 -8.32 -13.87
CA ALA A 25 -18.19 -8.59 -13.19
C ALA A 25 -17.03 -7.83 -13.84
N ASP A 26 -15.96 -7.58 -13.10
CA ASP A 26 -14.70 -7.14 -13.71
C ASP A 26 -13.95 -8.38 -14.22
N VAL A 27 -13.14 -8.23 -15.27
CA VAL A 27 -12.44 -9.36 -15.89
C VAL A 27 -10.96 -9.30 -15.58
N ILE A 28 -10.40 -10.37 -15.04
CA ILE A 28 -8.96 -10.56 -14.91
C ILE A 28 -8.47 -11.36 -16.13
N LEU A 29 -7.53 -10.79 -16.87
CA LEU A 29 -6.84 -11.45 -17.96
C LEU A 29 -5.52 -12.03 -17.46
N GLU A 30 -5.44 -13.35 -17.41
CA GLU A 30 -4.29 -14.09 -16.89
C GLU A 30 -3.20 -14.18 -17.95
N ARG A 31 -2.01 -13.66 -17.62
CA ARG A 31 -0.85 -13.64 -18.51
C ARG A 31 0.16 -14.67 -18.03
N ARG A 32 0.81 -15.36 -18.97
CA ARG A 32 1.70 -16.49 -18.65
C ARG A 32 3.05 -16.01 -18.09
N ASP A 33 3.57 -14.93 -18.66
CA ASP A 33 4.94 -14.49 -18.46
C ASP A 33 5.02 -13.05 -17.90
N ASP A 34 3.91 -12.52 -17.39
CA ASP A 34 3.81 -11.13 -16.90
C ASP A 34 2.58 -10.95 -16.00
N GLU A 35 2.44 -9.78 -15.37
CA GLU A 35 1.33 -9.45 -14.49
C GLU A 35 -0.03 -9.49 -15.20
N ASN A 36 -1.05 -9.95 -14.47
CA ASN A 36 -2.43 -10.00 -14.93
C ASN A 36 -2.97 -8.59 -15.19
N LEU A 37 -3.83 -8.48 -16.21
CA LEU A 37 -4.53 -7.23 -16.51
C LEU A 37 -5.96 -7.30 -15.97
N ILE A 38 -6.52 -6.16 -15.60
CA ILE A 38 -7.94 -6.03 -15.28
C ILE A 38 -8.65 -5.23 -16.38
N LEU A 39 -9.75 -5.78 -16.89
CA LEU A 39 -10.71 -5.07 -17.71
C LEU A 39 -11.91 -4.72 -16.84
N MET A 40 -12.30 -3.44 -16.89
CA MET A 40 -13.41 -2.89 -16.12
C MET A 40 -14.18 -1.92 -17.01
N ARG A 41 -15.49 -1.77 -16.76
CA ARG A 41 -16.27 -0.67 -17.36
C ARG A 41 -15.74 0.66 -16.86
N ALA A 42 -15.53 1.61 -17.76
CA ALA A 42 -15.00 2.94 -17.42
C ALA A 42 -15.84 3.62 -16.33
N GLU A 43 -17.17 3.56 -16.41
CA GLU A 43 -18.07 4.12 -15.39
C GLU A 43 -17.78 3.58 -13.97
N ARG A 44 -17.43 2.30 -13.85
CA ARG A 44 -17.15 1.64 -12.58
C ARG A 44 -15.77 2.01 -12.06
N PHE A 45 -14.79 2.13 -12.97
CA PHE A 45 -13.47 2.62 -12.64
C PHE A 45 -13.55 4.06 -12.10
N GLU A 46 -14.23 4.95 -12.82
CA GLU A 46 -14.42 6.35 -12.40
C GLU A 46 -15.18 6.47 -11.08
N ALA A 47 -16.24 5.67 -10.88
CA ALA A 47 -16.97 5.61 -9.62
C ALA A 47 -16.05 5.14 -8.47
N GLY A 48 -15.19 4.15 -8.72
CA GLY A 48 -14.19 3.68 -7.76
C GLY A 48 -13.18 4.78 -7.39
N VAL A 49 -12.62 5.49 -8.39
CA VAL A 49 -11.70 6.60 -8.18
C VAL A 49 -12.36 7.74 -7.40
N ALA A 50 -13.60 8.12 -7.76
CA ALA A 50 -14.35 9.15 -7.04
C ALA A 50 -14.63 8.74 -5.59
N GLY A 51 -15.05 7.50 -5.36
CA GLY A 51 -15.28 6.95 -4.03
C GLY A 51 -14.01 6.95 -3.18
N LEU A 52 -12.87 6.52 -3.76
CA LEU A 52 -11.58 6.53 -3.08
C LEU A 52 -11.14 7.95 -2.68
N ARG A 53 -11.32 8.94 -3.57
CA ARG A 53 -11.03 10.36 -3.26
C ARG A 53 -11.86 10.87 -2.09
N ILE A 54 -13.16 10.59 -2.08
CA ILE A 54 -14.06 11.02 -1.01
C ILE A 54 -13.66 10.35 0.31
N ALA A 55 -13.44 9.03 0.29
CA ALA A 55 -13.05 8.26 1.48
C ALA A 55 -11.70 8.72 2.05
N ALA A 56 -10.67 8.87 1.20
CA ALA A 56 -9.35 9.33 1.62
C ALA A 56 -9.40 10.73 2.26
N ARG A 57 -10.17 11.65 1.67
CA ARG A 57 -10.34 13.00 2.23
C ARG A 57 -11.12 12.98 3.55
N ALA A 58 -12.20 12.21 3.63
CA ALA A 58 -12.99 12.07 4.86
C ALA A 58 -12.13 11.50 6.00
N LEU A 59 -11.40 10.42 5.74
CA LEU A 59 -10.51 9.80 6.73
C LEU A 59 -9.42 10.76 7.17
N ALA A 60 -8.80 11.49 6.24
CA ALA A 60 -7.79 12.48 6.59
C ALA A 60 -8.35 13.67 7.39
N ILE A 61 -9.61 14.07 7.16
CA ILE A 61 -10.28 15.09 7.98
C ILE A 61 -10.48 14.57 9.40
N VAL A 62 -10.98 13.34 9.55
CA VAL A 62 -11.18 12.70 10.86
C VAL A 62 -9.85 12.59 11.59
N ALA A 63 -8.81 12.06 10.95
CA ALA A 63 -7.49 11.90 11.54
C ALA A 63 -6.84 13.23 11.97
N ARG A 64 -7.04 14.31 11.21
CA ARG A 64 -6.57 15.65 11.62
C ARG A 64 -7.34 16.22 12.81
N ARG A 65 -8.60 15.82 13.01
CA ARG A 65 -9.45 16.32 14.10
C ARG A 65 -9.35 15.48 15.36
N ASN A 66 -9.08 14.19 15.23
CA ASN A 66 -8.92 13.24 16.31
C ASN A 66 -7.90 12.16 15.89
N SER A 67 -6.63 12.39 16.23
CA SER A 67 -5.54 11.49 15.88
C SER A 67 -5.61 10.16 16.63
N GLU A 68 -6.02 10.18 17.90
CA GLU A 68 -6.16 8.97 18.72
C GLU A 68 -7.21 8.02 18.13
N LEU A 69 -8.38 8.54 17.74
CA LEU A 69 -9.41 7.75 17.07
C LEU A 69 -8.94 7.19 15.73
N ALA A 70 -8.15 7.96 14.96
CA ALA A 70 -7.63 7.47 13.70
C ALA A 70 -6.59 6.35 13.90
N GLU A 71 -5.77 6.43 14.94
CA GLU A 71 -4.86 5.36 15.33
C GLU A 71 -5.61 4.10 15.77
N GLU A 72 -6.68 4.25 16.55
CA GLU A 72 -7.55 3.15 16.98
C GLU A 72 -8.20 2.44 15.78
N VAL A 73 -8.85 3.20 14.89
CA VAL A 73 -9.48 2.66 13.66
C VAL A 73 -8.44 1.97 12.76
N LEU A 74 -7.25 2.56 12.59
CA LEU A 74 -6.20 1.93 11.82
C LEU A 74 -5.66 0.66 12.48
N ALA A 75 -5.60 0.60 13.81
CA ALA A 75 -5.21 -0.62 14.52
C ALA A 75 -6.26 -1.74 14.39
N GLU A 76 -7.55 -1.41 14.28
CA GLU A 76 -8.60 -2.40 13.98
C GLU A 76 -8.48 -2.94 12.55
N GLU A 77 -8.33 -2.07 11.56
CA GLU A 77 -8.23 -2.45 10.14
C GLU A 77 -6.88 -3.08 9.78
N LEU A 78 -5.81 -2.66 10.45
CA LEU A 78 -4.43 -3.14 10.27
C LEU A 78 -3.88 -3.64 11.61
N PRO A 79 -4.26 -4.85 12.06
CA PRO A 79 -3.91 -5.35 13.40
C PRO A 79 -2.41 -5.36 13.73
N TRP A 80 -1.54 -5.45 12.72
CA TRP A 80 -0.09 -5.39 12.90
C TRP A 80 0.42 -4.01 13.34
N VAL A 81 -0.36 -2.93 13.18
CA VAL A 81 -0.01 -1.60 13.73
C VAL A 81 0.11 -1.67 15.26
N ALA A 82 -0.59 -2.61 15.91
CA ALA A 82 -0.48 -2.88 17.32
C ALA A 82 0.91 -3.35 17.80
N TRP A 83 1.80 -3.74 16.88
CA TRP A 83 3.18 -4.10 17.22
C TRP A 83 4.15 -2.93 17.15
N LEU A 84 3.77 -1.81 16.53
CA LEU A 84 4.62 -0.62 16.49
C LEU A 84 4.68 0.05 17.86
N PRO A 85 5.83 0.63 18.25
CA PRO A 85 5.89 1.52 19.40
C PRO A 85 5.05 2.77 19.13
N GLU A 86 4.52 3.39 20.19
CA GLU A 86 3.64 4.57 20.12
C GLU A 86 4.25 5.71 19.29
N THR A 87 5.56 5.93 19.40
CA THR A 87 6.30 6.94 18.64
C THR A 87 6.24 6.74 17.12
N GLU A 88 6.15 5.48 16.66
CA GLU A 88 6.13 5.13 15.24
C GLU A 88 4.71 5.03 14.69
N ARG A 89 3.70 4.77 15.53
CA ARG A 89 2.29 4.68 15.09
C ARG A 89 1.81 5.96 14.45
N ALA A 90 2.01 7.09 15.10
CA ALA A 90 1.63 8.39 14.55
C ALA A 90 2.33 8.70 13.22
N GLY A 91 3.58 8.23 13.06
CA GLY A 91 4.34 8.31 11.82
C GLY A 91 3.73 7.46 10.69
N CYS A 92 3.47 6.19 10.99
CA CYS A 92 2.79 5.25 10.09
C CYS A 92 1.45 5.78 9.60
N VAL A 93 0.57 6.20 10.53
CA VAL A 93 -0.76 6.73 10.20
C VAL A 93 -0.64 7.95 9.28
N ARG A 94 0.22 8.91 9.63
CA ARG A 94 0.41 10.13 8.84
C ARG A 94 0.92 9.83 7.43
N GLU A 95 1.89 8.93 7.29
CA GLU A 95 2.47 8.59 5.99
C GLU A 95 1.48 7.83 5.10
N LEU A 96 0.80 6.82 5.65
CA LEU A 96 -0.20 6.05 4.90
C LEU A 96 -1.36 6.94 4.44
N LEU A 97 -1.87 7.82 5.29
CA LEU A 97 -2.93 8.76 4.90
C LEU A 97 -2.44 9.78 3.87
N GLY A 98 -1.21 10.26 4.00
CA GLY A 98 -0.60 11.17 3.04
C GLY A 98 -0.50 10.56 1.64
N HIS A 99 0.02 9.33 1.54
CA HIS A 99 0.10 8.61 0.27
C HIS A 99 -1.27 8.21 -0.27
N LEU A 100 -2.22 7.83 0.58
CA LEU A 100 -3.58 7.51 0.17
C LEU A 100 -4.28 8.73 -0.44
N MET A 101 -4.17 9.90 0.19
CA MET A 101 -4.73 11.14 -0.35
C MET A 101 -4.10 11.52 -1.69
N ALA A 102 -2.77 11.51 -1.76
CA ALA A 102 -2.05 11.85 -2.98
C ALA A 102 -2.38 10.87 -4.12
N GLY A 103 -2.41 9.57 -3.83
CA GLY A 103 -2.76 8.54 -4.80
C GLY A 103 -4.22 8.60 -5.23
N ALA A 104 -5.14 8.92 -4.33
CA ALA A 104 -6.55 9.11 -4.69
C ALA A 104 -6.73 10.31 -5.64
N ASP A 105 -6.04 11.43 -5.38
CA ASP A 105 -6.13 12.61 -6.24
C ASP A 105 -5.44 12.39 -7.60
N THR A 106 -4.26 11.75 -7.63
CA THR A 106 -3.42 11.60 -8.83
C THR A 106 -3.66 10.32 -9.64
N GLY A 107 -4.26 9.29 -9.04
CA GLY A 107 -4.32 7.94 -9.59
C GLY A 107 -3.11 7.06 -9.26
N GLU A 108 -2.04 7.62 -8.67
CA GLU A 108 -0.80 6.89 -8.39
C GLU A 108 -0.81 6.26 -7.00
N LEU A 109 -1.31 5.03 -6.89
CA LEU A 109 -1.43 4.30 -5.61
C LEU A 109 -0.19 3.45 -5.23
N LEU A 110 0.78 3.31 -6.13
CA LEU A 110 2.00 2.53 -5.84
C LEU A 110 2.79 3.04 -4.62
N PRO A 111 2.95 4.36 -4.39
CA PRO A 111 3.58 4.85 -3.16
C PRO A 111 2.87 4.38 -1.90
N PHE A 112 1.53 4.41 -1.88
CA PHE A 112 0.73 3.90 -0.75
C PHE A 112 0.97 2.40 -0.53
N ALA A 113 0.93 1.59 -1.60
CA ALA A 113 1.17 0.15 -1.49
C ALA A 113 2.58 -0.17 -0.94
N ARG A 114 3.60 0.58 -1.38
CA ARG A 114 4.97 0.43 -0.87
C ARG A 114 5.10 0.83 0.59
N ALA A 115 4.51 1.96 0.98
CA ALA A 115 4.52 2.42 2.38
C ALA A 115 3.81 1.39 3.29
N LEU A 116 2.66 0.88 2.87
CA LEU A 116 1.91 -0.15 3.60
C LEU A 116 2.74 -1.41 3.81
N ALA A 117 3.41 -1.90 2.77
CA ALA A 117 4.29 -3.06 2.87
C ALA A 117 5.49 -2.79 3.81
N SER A 118 6.11 -1.61 3.69
CA SER A 118 7.29 -1.23 4.50
C SER A 118 6.94 -1.11 5.98
N TRP A 119 5.81 -0.48 6.31
CA TRP A 119 5.31 -0.37 7.68
C TRP A 119 4.94 -1.73 8.27
N ARG A 120 4.34 -2.62 7.47
CA ARG A 120 4.07 -3.99 7.91
C ARG A 120 5.35 -4.74 8.24
N SER A 121 6.40 -4.64 7.42
CA SER A 121 7.70 -5.23 7.71
C SER A 121 8.32 -4.66 8.99
N THR A 122 8.23 -3.35 9.18
CA THR A 122 8.70 -2.67 10.41
C THR A 122 7.97 -3.18 11.65
N ALA A 123 6.64 -3.33 11.58
CA ALA A 123 5.84 -3.89 12.66
C ALA A 123 6.20 -5.34 12.99
N ILE A 124 6.49 -6.17 11.99
CA ILE A 124 6.96 -7.55 12.19
C ILE A 124 8.30 -7.56 12.94
N VAL A 125 9.23 -6.66 12.61
CA VAL A 125 10.49 -6.51 13.36
C VAL A 125 10.22 -6.16 14.82
N TRP A 126 9.33 -5.19 15.08
CA TRP A 126 8.98 -4.79 16.45
C TRP A 126 8.26 -5.88 17.26
N SER A 127 7.62 -6.85 16.60
CA SER A 127 7.02 -8.01 17.27
C SER A 127 8.06 -8.92 17.94
N ASP A 128 9.35 -8.82 17.56
CA ASP A 128 10.48 -9.47 18.23
C ASP A 128 11.41 -8.43 18.87
N PRO A 129 11.33 -8.25 20.21
CA PRO A 129 12.16 -7.29 20.93
C PRO A 129 13.68 -7.55 20.88
N HIS A 130 14.12 -8.76 20.52
CA HIS A 130 15.55 -9.04 20.31
C HIS A 130 15.97 -8.51 18.95
N LEU A 131 15.27 -8.89 17.89
CA LEU A 131 15.53 -8.42 16.53
C LEU A 131 15.45 -6.90 16.43
N ALA A 132 14.47 -6.27 17.07
CA ALA A 132 14.34 -4.81 17.10
C ALA A 132 15.56 -4.13 17.73
N ARG A 133 16.10 -4.68 18.83
CA ARG A 133 17.32 -4.16 19.48
C ARG A 133 18.55 -4.35 18.60
N ASP A 134 18.69 -5.53 18.01
CA ASP A 134 19.84 -5.85 17.16
C ASP A 134 19.91 -4.93 15.93
N LEU A 135 18.77 -4.62 15.30
CA LEU A 135 18.68 -3.73 14.14
C LEU A 135 18.82 -2.23 14.47
N GLN A 136 18.65 -1.84 15.73
CA GLN A 136 18.90 -0.48 16.21
C GLN A 136 20.35 -0.26 16.65
N GLY A 137 21.09 -1.35 16.88
CA GLY A 137 22.50 -1.31 17.25
C GLY A 137 23.40 -0.97 16.06
N PRO A 138 24.66 -0.61 16.33
CA PRO A 138 25.66 -0.51 15.28
C PRO A 138 25.82 -1.88 14.61
N PHE A 139 25.76 -1.90 13.28
CA PHE A 139 26.13 -3.10 12.53
C PHE A 139 27.62 -3.39 12.78
N ALA A 140 27.94 -4.65 13.06
CA ALA A 140 29.31 -5.13 13.04
C ALA A 140 29.81 -5.08 11.59
N GLY A 141 30.20 -3.88 11.14
CA GLY A 141 30.83 -3.71 9.84
C GLY A 141 32.17 -4.41 9.83
N ASP A 142 32.40 -5.25 8.83
CA ASP A 142 33.72 -5.75 8.44
C ASP A 142 34.39 -4.85 7.38
N GLY A 143 33.72 -3.74 7.06
CA GLY A 143 34.20 -2.75 6.10
C GLY A 143 35.43 -1.99 6.61
N PRO A 144 36.34 -1.58 5.71
CA PRO A 144 37.50 -0.79 6.07
C PRO A 144 37.09 0.58 6.64
N ASP A 145 37.84 1.11 7.59
CA ASP A 145 37.66 2.47 8.10
C ASP A 145 37.78 3.49 6.96
N VAL A 146 36.67 4.14 6.62
CA VAL A 146 36.65 5.18 5.60
C VAL A 146 36.87 6.54 6.28
N PRO A 147 37.90 7.32 5.89
CA PRO A 147 38.13 8.63 6.48
C PRO A 147 36.95 9.56 6.18
N ARG A 148 36.53 10.31 7.21
CA ARG A 148 35.45 11.30 7.09
C ARG A 148 35.81 12.31 5.99
N PRO A 149 34.94 12.54 4.99
CA PRO A 149 35.24 13.49 3.92
C PRO A 149 35.55 14.89 4.49
N GLY A 150 36.75 15.41 4.20
CA GLY A 150 37.16 16.79 4.51
C GLY A 150 38.00 17.02 5.78
N GLY A 151 38.43 15.99 6.51
CA GLY A 151 39.34 16.16 7.65
C GLY A 151 40.76 16.49 7.22
N ARG A 152 41.18 17.75 7.31
CA ARG A 152 42.59 18.15 7.25
C ARG A 152 43.30 17.72 8.54
N SER A 153 44.43 17.05 8.37
CA SER A 153 45.41 16.68 9.40
C SER A 153 45.99 17.89 10.13
#